data_AF-A0A1E3P3A9-F1
#
_entry.id   AF-A0A1E3P3A9-F1
#
_cell.length_a   1.000
_cell.length_b   1.000
_cell.length_c   1.000
_cell.angle_alpha   90.00
_cell.angle_beta   90.00
_cell.angle_gamma   90.00
#
_symmetry.space_group_name_H-M   'P 1'
#
loop_
_entity.id
_entity.type
_entity.pdbx_description
1 polymer ?
#
loop_
_entity_poly.entity_id
_entity_poly.type
_entity_poly.pdbx_seq_one_letter_code
_entity_poly.pdbx_strand_id
1 'polypeptide(L)'
;MSNQQGYTSMVISYQSEEVGIDLASISDIEKFGNGYLTHFKDIFHPDEYDFLESVHDAKELECLFTEYWALKESYTKKLGIGLNGELGAYNFQNVAKLSKPTINSIDSSSFDSSSIDSSSFDSSSIDSNSFDLKPNSHWSDSTKLFINNTHIQPLDIHLTMLNNDIVLSVCGDQIPNTPSLIKIPLSLITKFFS
;
A
#
# COMPACT_ATOMS: atom_id res chain seq x y z
N MET A 1 -2.40 10.18 -7.84
CA MET A 1 -1.20 9.37 -8.15
C MET A 1 -0.30 9.35 -6.93
N SER A 2 0.46 8.28 -6.73
CA SER A 2 1.56 8.25 -5.76
C SER A 2 2.75 7.47 -6.32
N ASN A 3 3.95 7.74 -5.82
CA ASN A 3 5.16 7.03 -6.19
C ASN A 3 5.95 6.66 -4.95
N GLN A 4 6.55 5.47 -4.95
CA GLN A 4 7.40 5.03 -3.85
C GLN A 4 8.33 3.91 -4.33
N GLN A 5 9.63 4.05 -4.07
CA GLN A 5 10.66 3.03 -4.35
C GLN A 5 10.53 2.32 -5.72
N GLY A 6 10.38 3.09 -6.80
CA GLY A 6 10.27 2.54 -8.16
C GLY A 6 8.88 2.03 -8.54
N TYR A 7 7.90 2.11 -7.65
CA TYR A 7 6.49 1.91 -7.95
C TYR A 7 5.83 3.26 -8.21
N THR A 8 4.90 3.26 -9.16
CA THR A 8 3.99 4.39 -9.40
C THR A 8 2.59 3.83 -9.44
N SER A 9 1.69 4.40 -8.66
CA SER A 9 0.28 4.04 -8.61
C SER A 9 -0.58 5.21 -9.10
N MET A 10 -1.64 4.85 -9.81
CA MET A 10 -2.65 5.77 -10.30
C MET A 10 -4.02 5.16 -10.02
N VAL A 11 -4.94 6.02 -9.59
CA VAL A 11 -6.35 5.71 -9.48
C VAL A 11 -7.11 6.70 -10.36
N ILE A 12 -8.11 6.20 -11.08
CA ILE A 12 -8.96 6.99 -11.97
C ILE A 12 -10.41 6.72 -11.56
N SER A 13 -11.12 7.77 -11.14
CA SER A 13 -12.56 7.72 -10.92
C SER A 13 -13.29 8.16 -12.19
N TYR A 14 -14.18 7.31 -12.69
CA TYR A 14 -14.99 7.62 -13.88
C TYR A 14 -16.25 8.42 -13.56
N GLN A 15 -16.61 8.52 -12.28
CA GLN A 15 -17.85 9.16 -11.82
C GLN A 15 -17.63 10.61 -11.34
N SER A 16 -16.46 11.20 -11.60
CA SER A 16 -16.05 12.52 -11.10
C SER A 16 -15.94 12.63 -9.57
N GLU A 17 -16.00 11.52 -8.85
CA GLU A 17 -15.76 11.47 -7.41
C GLU A 17 -14.28 11.66 -7.07
N GLU A 18 -14.01 12.32 -5.94
CA GLU A 18 -12.66 12.53 -5.44
C GLU A 18 -12.08 11.24 -4.86
N VAL A 19 -10.87 10.89 -5.28
CA VAL A 19 -10.17 9.69 -4.81
C VAL A 19 -8.73 10.04 -4.45
N GLY A 20 -8.34 9.58 -3.27
CA GLY A 20 -6.99 9.64 -2.74
C GLY A 20 -6.26 8.32 -2.91
N ILE A 21 -4.96 8.39 -3.23
CA ILE A 21 -4.08 7.21 -3.29
C ILE A 21 -2.71 7.55 -2.73
N ASP A 22 -2.17 6.65 -1.92
CA ASP A 22 -0.80 6.78 -1.43
C ASP A 22 -0.03 5.45 -1.39
N LEU A 23 1.30 5.57 -1.54
CA LEU A 23 2.27 4.49 -1.38
C LEU A 23 3.26 4.90 -0.29
N ALA A 24 3.40 4.09 0.74
CA ALA A 24 4.35 4.31 1.82
C ALA A 24 5.26 3.10 1.99
N SER A 25 6.53 3.34 2.37
CA SER A 25 7.51 2.28 2.56
C SER A 25 7.89 2.14 4.03
N ILE A 26 8.00 0.90 4.48
CA ILE A 26 8.50 0.56 5.83
C ILE A 26 9.99 0.93 5.94
N SER A 27 10.78 0.69 4.89
CA SER A 27 12.21 1.03 4.86
C SER A 27 12.50 2.54 4.97
N ASP A 28 11.52 3.42 4.75
CA ASP A 28 11.72 4.85 5.00
C ASP A 28 11.83 5.19 6.50
N ILE A 29 11.27 4.35 7.37
CA ILE A 29 11.33 4.54 8.82
C ILE A 29 12.77 4.47 9.34
N GLU A 30 13.61 3.61 8.74
CA GLU A 30 15.03 3.50 9.08
C GLU A 30 15.77 4.84 8.93
N LYS A 31 15.33 5.70 8.00
CA LYS A 31 15.93 7.01 7.74
C LYS A 31 15.56 8.06 8.79
N PHE A 32 14.46 7.86 9.51
CA PHE A 32 14.00 8.78 10.55
C PHE A 32 14.76 8.61 11.86
N GLY A 33 15.41 7.46 12.06
CA GLY A 33 16.23 7.17 13.24
C GLY A 33 15.41 6.94 14.51
N ASN A 34 16.10 6.87 15.65
CA ASN A 34 15.47 6.56 16.93
C ASN A 34 14.52 7.67 17.38
N GLY A 35 13.36 7.29 17.94
CA GLY A 35 12.37 8.24 18.46
C GLY A 35 11.53 8.94 17.38
N TYR A 36 11.51 8.42 16.16
CA TYR A 36 10.71 8.97 15.05
C TYR A 36 9.23 9.13 15.41
N LEU A 37 8.67 8.21 16.21
CA LEU A 37 7.27 8.29 16.62
C LEU A 37 6.98 9.62 17.35
N THR A 38 7.83 10.01 18.31
CA THR A 38 7.71 11.30 19.02
C THR A 38 7.83 12.49 18.06
N HIS A 39 8.71 12.40 17.06
CA HIS A 39 8.90 13.47 16.07
C HIS A 39 7.63 13.72 15.22
N PHE A 40 6.92 12.64 14.88
CA PHE A 40 5.71 12.70 14.06
C PHE A 40 4.41 12.73 14.87
N LYS A 41 4.47 12.96 16.18
CA LYS A 41 3.31 12.94 17.08
C LYS A 41 2.13 13.76 16.58
N ASP A 42 2.38 14.99 16.10
CA ASP A 42 1.33 15.93 15.72
C ASP A 42 0.57 15.54 14.43
N ILE A 43 1.03 14.53 13.70
CA ILE A 43 0.37 13.99 12.51
C ILE A 43 -0.75 13.01 12.89
N PHE A 44 -0.59 12.33 14.02
CA PHE A 44 -1.52 11.31 14.47
C PHE A 44 -2.56 11.89 15.40
N HIS A 45 -3.78 11.36 15.32
CA HIS A 45 -4.79 11.63 16.33
C HIS A 45 -4.31 11.04 17.68
N PRO A 46 -4.64 11.65 18.83
CA PRO A 46 -4.20 11.14 20.13
C PRO A 46 -4.44 9.64 20.34
N ASP A 47 -5.64 9.14 20.01
CA ASP A 47 -5.94 7.70 20.11
C ASP A 47 -5.03 6.81 19.23
N GLU A 48 -4.68 7.27 18.03
CA GLU A 48 -3.77 6.55 17.12
C GLU A 48 -2.34 6.57 17.68
N TYR A 49 -1.90 7.72 18.18
CA TYR A 49 -0.59 7.87 18.79
C TYR A 49 -0.44 7.01 20.03
N ASP A 50 -1.43 7.03 20.93
CA ASP A 50 -1.44 6.21 22.14
C ASP A 50 -1.43 4.71 21.79
N PHE A 51 -2.17 4.31 20.74
CA PHE A 51 -2.11 2.95 20.22
C PHE A 51 -0.71 2.60 19.70
N LEU A 52 -0.10 3.44 18.85
CA LEU A 52 1.25 3.23 18.33
C LEU A 52 2.30 3.16 19.46
N GLU A 53 2.21 4.02 20.47
CA GLU A 53 3.11 4.03 21.62
C GLU A 53 2.99 2.75 22.47
N SER A 54 1.81 2.12 22.47
CA SER A 54 1.58 0.85 23.16
C SER A 54 2.22 -0.37 22.48
N VAL A 55 2.66 -0.24 21.22
CA VAL A 55 3.26 -1.33 20.45
C VAL A 55 4.74 -1.52 20.83
N HIS A 56 5.07 -2.68 21.39
CA HIS A 56 6.43 -2.99 21.87
C HIS A 56 7.31 -3.71 20.84
N ASP A 57 6.72 -4.38 19.85
CA ASP A 57 7.49 -5.00 18.76
C ASP A 57 7.86 -3.93 17.73
N ALA A 58 9.16 -3.68 17.56
CA ALA A 58 9.66 -2.59 16.71
C ALA A 58 9.23 -2.74 15.24
N LYS A 59 9.23 -3.98 14.71
CA LYS A 59 8.84 -4.23 13.32
C LYS A 59 7.35 -4.05 13.11
N GLU A 60 6.54 -4.46 14.08
CA GLU A 60 5.11 -4.22 14.08
C GLU A 60 4.80 -2.73 14.16
N LEU A 61 5.52 -1.98 15.00
CA LEU A 61 5.38 -0.53 15.10
C LEU A 61 5.71 0.15 13.76
N GLU A 62 6.81 -0.23 13.11
CA GLU A 62 7.17 0.28 11.79
C GLU A 62 6.07 0.00 10.75
N CYS A 63 5.54 -1.23 10.71
CA CYS A 63 4.44 -1.59 9.80
C CYS A 63 3.19 -0.73 10.06
N LEU A 64 2.74 -0.64 11.31
CA LEU A 64 1.55 0.11 11.70
C LEU A 64 1.73 1.61 11.43
N PHE A 65 2.89 2.17 11.74
CA PHE A 65 3.20 3.57 11.43
C PHE A 65 3.06 3.82 9.92
N THR A 66 3.64 2.96 9.07
CA THR A 66 3.56 3.09 7.62
C THR A 66 2.11 2.94 7.12
N GLU A 67 1.30 2.07 7.73
CA GLU A 67 -0.13 1.92 7.43
C GLU A 67 -0.92 3.20 7.73
N TYR A 68 -0.75 3.78 8.94
CA TYR A 68 -1.38 5.06 9.29
C TYR A 68 -0.88 6.20 8.42
N TRP A 69 0.40 6.24 8.09
CA TRP A 69 0.97 7.25 7.19
C TRP A 69 0.28 7.21 5.82
N ALA A 70 0.20 6.02 5.21
CA ALA A 70 -0.46 5.85 3.92
C ALA A 70 -1.95 6.26 3.95
N LEU A 71 -2.65 5.98 5.05
CA LEU A 71 -4.03 6.41 5.27
C LEU A 71 -4.18 7.93 5.31
N LYS A 72 -3.31 8.59 6.08
CA LYS A 72 -3.31 10.04 6.25
C LYS A 72 -3.04 10.74 4.93
N GLU A 73 -2.00 10.31 4.21
CA GLU A 73 -1.62 10.86 2.90
C GLU A 73 -2.67 10.58 1.83
N SER A 74 -3.25 9.36 1.77
CA SER A 74 -4.29 9.08 0.80
C SER A 74 -5.51 9.98 1.06
N TYR A 75 -5.91 10.17 2.31
CA TYR A 75 -7.06 11.01 2.65
C TYR A 75 -6.82 12.50 2.39
N THR A 76 -5.65 13.05 2.75
CA THR A 76 -5.35 14.46 2.43
C THR A 76 -5.23 14.71 0.93
N LYS A 77 -4.82 13.71 0.14
CA LYS A 77 -4.86 13.75 -1.33
C LYS A 77 -6.29 13.72 -1.87
N LYS A 78 -7.19 12.94 -1.29
CA LYS A 78 -8.63 12.99 -1.63
C LYS A 78 -9.16 14.40 -1.49
N LEU A 79 -8.88 15.04 -0.35
CA LEU A 79 -9.35 16.39 -0.02
C LEU A 79 -8.63 17.51 -0.81
N GLY A 80 -7.54 17.20 -1.51
CA GLY A 80 -6.73 18.21 -2.21
C GLY A 80 -5.99 19.19 -1.31
N ILE A 81 -5.81 18.88 -0.02
CA ILE A 81 -5.17 19.78 0.98
C ILE A 81 -3.69 19.47 1.22
N GLY A 82 -3.25 18.26 0.88
CA GLY A 82 -1.90 17.78 1.15
C GLY A 82 -1.53 17.82 2.64
N LEU A 83 -0.24 17.99 2.93
CA LEU A 83 0.29 18.00 4.31
C LEU A 83 -0.04 19.25 5.12
N ASN A 84 -0.68 20.26 4.52
CA ASN A 84 -1.07 21.48 5.24
C ASN A 84 -2.37 21.31 6.05
N GLY A 85 -3.01 20.15 5.96
CA GLY A 85 -4.19 19.82 6.77
C GLY A 85 -3.86 19.55 8.24
N GLU A 86 -4.84 19.69 9.12
CA GLU A 86 -4.73 19.26 10.52
C GLU A 86 -4.84 17.73 10.58
N LEU A 87 -3.77 17.02 10.22
CA LEU A 87 -3.76 15.55 10.11
C LEU A 87 -4.16 14.85 11.43
N GLY A 88 -3.81 15.45 12.57
CA GLY A 88 -4.20 14.97 13.90
C GLY A 88 -5.71 15.01 14.18
N ALA A 89 -6.51 15.71 13.37
CA ALA A 89 -7.97 15.74 13.50
C ALA A 89 -8.67 14.49 12.93
N TYR A 90 -7.95 13.68 12.15
CA TYR A 90 -8.48 12.47 11.50
C TYR A 90 -8.14 11.25 12.34
N ASN A 91 -9.14 10.48 12.76
CA ASN A 91 -8.94 9.28 13.58
C ASN A 91 -9.33 8.03 12.78
N PHE A 92 -8.32 7.30 12.30
CA PHE A 92 -8.48 6.01 11.65
C PHE A 92 -8.54 4.90 12.70
N GLN A 93 -9.63 4.15 12.70
CA GLN A 93 -9.87 3.05 13.63
C GLN A 93 -10.02 1.73 12.89
N ASN A 94 -9.77 0.62 13.60
CA ASN A 94 -9.80 -0.74 13.04
C ASN A 94 -8.84 -0.91 11.85
N VAL A 95 -7.68 -0.22 11.90
CA VAL A 95 -6.59 -0.42 10.95
C VAL A 95 -6.08 -1.84 11.12
N ALA A 96 -6.36 -2.69 10.13
CA ALA A 96 -5.95 -4.09 10.18
C ALA A 96 -4.47 -4.22 9.87
N LYS A 97 -3.76 -4.97 10.73
CA LYS A 97 -2.40 -5.41 10.45
C LYS A 97 -2.36 -6.19 9.15
N LEU A 98 -1.67 -5.65 8.15
CA LEU A 98 -1.65 -6.28 6.83
C LEU A 98 -0.73 -7.51 6.81
N SER A 99 -1.20 -8.58 6.18
CA SER A 99 -0.37 -9.74 5.89
C SER A 99 0.52 -9.48 4.68
N LYS A 100 1.80 -9.81 4.80
CA LYS A 100 2.73 -9.80 3.67
C LYS A 100 2.24 -10.72 2.54
N PRO A 101 2.39 -10.35 1.26
CA PRO A 101 1.96 -11.20 0.16
C PRO A 101 2.73 -12.52 0.19
N THR A 102 2.02 -13.64 0.37
CA THR A 102 2.63 -14.96 0.26
C THR A 102 2.88 -15.27 -1.21
N ILE A 103 4.13 -15.58 -1.59
CA ILE A 103 4.39 -16.17 -2.90
C ILE A 103 3.76 -17.57 -2.85
N ASN A 104 2.61 -17.76 -3.49
CA ASN A 104 2.09 -19.09 -3.70
C ASN A 104 3.13 -19.85 -4.52
N SER A 105 3.69 -20.90 -3.91
CA SER A 105 4.65 -21.82 -4.53
C SER A 105 4.17 -22.21 -5.92
N ILE A 106 5.04 -22.04 -6.91
CA ILE A 106 4.86 -22.57 -8.26
C ILE A 106 4.49 -24.05 -8.12
N ASP A 107 3.31 -24.43 -8.62
CA ASP A 107 2.88 -25.82 -8.67
C ASP A 107 3.75 -26.54 -9.71
N SER A 108 4.85 -27.12 -9.25
CA SER A 108 5.85 -27.83 -10.06
C SER A 108 5.33 -29.15 -10.65
N SER A 109 4.06 -29.49 -10.41
CA SER A 109 3.41 -30.69 -10.92
C SER A 109 3.05 -30.63 -12.42
N SER A 110 3.15 -29.47 -13.08
CA SER A 110 2.84 -29.33 -14.52
C SER A 110 4.07 -29.25 -15.44
N PHE A 111 5.30 -29.38 -14.93
CA PHE A 111 6.51 -29.33 -15.74
C PHE A 111 6.92 -30.76 -16.16
N ASP A 112 6.50 -31.16 -17.36
CA ASP A 112 6.98 -32.40 -17.98
C ASP A 112 8.42 -32.20 -18.47
N SER A 113 9.38 -32.62 -17.64
CA SER A 113 10.82 -32.47 -17.87
C SER A 113 11.39 -33.44 -18.92
N SER A 114 10.55 -34.19 -19.63
CA SER A 114 11.00 -35.19 -20.61
C SER A 114 11.52 -34.61 -21.94
N SER A 115 11.47 -33.28 -22.11
CA SER A 115 11.78 -32.60 -23.39
C SER A 115 13.00 -31.66 -23.35
N ILE A 116 13.75 -31.57 -22.24
CA ILE A 116 14.84 -30.59 -22.09
C ILE A 116 16.19 -31.28 -22.34
N ASP A 117 16.78 -31.01 -23.50
CA ASP A 117 18.18 -31.33 -23.80
C ASP A 117 19.08 -30.39 -22.97
N SER A 118 19.71 -30.94 -21.93
CA SER A 118 20.49 -30.22 -20.91
C SER A 118 21.84 -29.67 -21.41
N SER A 119 22.08 -29.63 -22.72
CA SER A 119 23.34 -29.20 -23.31
C SER A 119 23.37 -27.74 -23.81
N SER A 120 22.26 -26.99 -23.77
CA SER A 120 22.24 -25.57 -24.20
C SER A 120 21.67 -24.58 -23.16
N PHE A 121 21.48 -25.00 -21.91
CA PHE A 121 20.86 -24.17 -20.89
C PHE A 121 21.87 -23.21 -20.22
N ASP A 122 21.97 -22.00 -20.76
CA ASP A 122 22.68 -20.89 -20.11
C ASP A 122 21.82 -20.29 -18.99
N SER A 123 22.15 -20.66 -17.74
CA SER A 123 21.46 -20.20 -16.52
C SER A 123 21.47 -18.68 -16.28
N SER A 124 22.15 -17.91 -17.14
CA SER A 124 22.14 -16.44 -17.11
C SER A 124 20.88 -15.81 -17.75
N SER A 125 20.02 -16.62 -18.38
CA SER A 125 18.87 -16.14 -19.17
C SER A 125 17.50 -16.22 -18.48
N ILE A 126 17.44 -16.68 -17.22
CA ILE A 126 16.20 -16.58 -16.42
C ILE A 126 16.08 -15.14 -15.90
N ASP A 127 15.44 -14.29 -16.70
CA ASP A 127 14.99 -12.98 -16.23
C ASP A 127 13.81 -13.20 -15.26
N SER A 128 14.13 -13.18 -13.97
CA SER A 128 13.19 -13.33 -12.86
C SER A 128 12.12 -12.23 -12.79
N ASN A 129 12.16 -11.26 -13.72
CA ASN A 129 11.17 -10.20 -13.86
C ASN A 129 9.92 -10.55 -14.69
N SER A 130 9.86 -11.74 -15.31
CA SER A 130 8.75 -12.17 -16.18
C SER A 130 7.54 -12.77 -15.43
N PHE A 131 7.56 -12.82 -14.09
CA PHE A 131 6.41 -13.32 -13.36
C PHE A 131 5.28 -12.29 -13.36
N ASP A 132 4.23 -12.62 -14.11
CA ASP A 132 2.89 -12.03 -14.06
C ASP A 132 2.26 -12.31 -12.68
N LEU A 133 2.87 -11.73 -11.65
CA LEU A 133 2.30 -11.67 -10.32
C LEU A 133 1.12 -10.71 -10.45
N LYS A 134 -0.09 -11.25 -10.60
CA LYS A 134 -1.22 -10.63 -9.91
C LYS A 134 -0.92 -10.85 -8.43
N PRO A 135 -0.43 -9.85 -7.67
CA PRO A 135 -0.41 -10.02 -6.24
C PRO A 135 -1.86 -10.32 -5.85
N ASN A 136 -2.12 -11.51 -5.29
CA ASN A 136 -3.33 -11.75 -4.51
C ASN A 136 -3.21 -10.82 -3.29
N SER A 137 -3.46 -9.54 -3.54
CA SER A 137 -3.42 -8.45 -2.59
C SER A 137 -4.66 -8.61 -1.76
N HIS A 138 -4.47 -9.03 -0.51
CA HIS A 138 -5.56 -9.11 0.44
C HIS A 138 -5.86 -7.69 0.89
N TRP A 139 -6.89 -7.09 0.30
CA TRP A 139 -7.37 -5.78 0.72
C TRP A 139 -8.04 -5.87 2.08
N SER A 140 -7.65 -4.97 2.99
CA SER A 140 -8.41 -4.66 4.18
C SER A 140 -9.40 -3.55 3.88
N ASP A 141 -10.67 -3.76 4.24
CA ASP A 141 -11.78 -2.81 4.19
C ASP A 141 -12.36 -2.51 5.58
N SER A 142 -11.68 -2.95 6.65
CA SER A 142 -12.17 -2.79 8.03
C SER A 142 -11.97 -1.39 8.59
N THR A 143 -11.05 -0.61 7.98
CA THR A 143 -10.64 0.70 8.46
C THR A 143 -11.79 1.70 8.38
N LYS A 144 -11.99 2.48 9.44
CA LYS A 144 -13.01 3.53 9.54
C LYS A 144 -12.36 4.87 9.86
N LEU A 145 -12.91 5.95 9.31
CA LEU A 145 -12.46 7.30 9.61
C LEU A 145 -13.47 8.05 10.48
N PHE A 146 -12.99 8.65 11.56
CA PHE A 146 -13.74 9.55 12.42
C PHE A 146 -13.12 10.95 12.40
N ILE A 147 -13.97 11.98 12.39
CA ILE A 147 -13.58 13.39 12.53
C ILE A 147 -14.47 13.99 13.61
N ASN A 148 -13.89 14.60 14.64
CA ASN A 148 -14.63 15.11 15.80
C ASN A 148 -15.59 14.05 16.39
N ASN A 149 -15.10 12.81 16.54
CA ASN A 149 -15.88 11.64 16.99
C ASN A 149 -17.09 11.28 16.12
N THR A 150 -17.19 11.84 14.91
CA THR A 150 -18.24 11.53 13.94
C THR A 150 -17.68 10.64 12.86
N HIS A 151 -18.29 9.48 12.67
CA HIS A 151 -17.94 8.56 11.59
C HIS A 151 -18.26 9.19 10.24
N ILE A 152 -17.28 9.21 9.34
CA ILE A 152 -17.45 9.74 7.99
C ILE A 152 -18.02 8.63 7.10
N GLN A 153 -19.24 8.83 6.63
CA GLN A 153 -19.94 7.93 5.70
C GLN A 153 -20.50 8.73 4.52
N PRO A 154 -20.51 8.16 3.30
CA PRO A 154 -20.06 6.82 2.92
C PRO A 154 -18.62 6.83 2.34
N LEU A 155 -17.59 6.81 3.19
CA LEU A 155 -16.20 6.78 2.73
C LEU A 155 -15.69 5.33 2.66
N ASP A 156 -15.23 4.91 1.47
CA ASP A 156 -14.57 3.62 1.27
C ASP A 156 -13.07 3.78 1.49
N ILE A 157 -12.48 2.88 2.28
CA ILE A 157 -11.06 2.90 2.63
C ILE A 157 -10.50 1.49 2.42
N HIS A 158 -9.46 1.40 1.59
CA HIS A 158 -8.82 0.14 1.26
C HIS A 158 -7.31 0.20 1.47
N LEU A 159 -6.77 -0.78 2.19
CA LEU A 159 -5.34 -0.95 2.43
C LEU A 159 -4.85 -2.33 1.96
N THR A 160 -3.65 -2.38 1.37
CA THR A 160 -2.97 -3.65 1.07
C THR A 160 -1.46 -3.49 1.06
N MET A 161 -0.74 -4.58 1.27
CA MET A 161 0.69 -4.67 0.97
C MET A 161 0.88 -4.96 -0.52
N LEU A 162 1.75 -4.20 -1.20
CA LEU A 162 2.18 -4.51 -2.57
C LEU A 162 3.30 -5.54 -2.60
N ASN A 163 4.18 -5.50 -1.61
CA ASN A 163 5.28 -6.42 -1.39
C ASN A 163 5.58 -6.46 0.12
N ASN A 164 6.77 -6.86 0.55
CA ASN A 164 7.11 -6.95 1.97
C ASN A 164 7.41 -5.59 2.64
N ASP A 165 7.41 -4.51 1.87
CA ASP A 165 7.89 -3.18 2.28
C ASP A 165 6.89 -2.05 1.97
N ILE A 166 6.14 -2.15 0.88
CA ILE A 166 5.29 -1.05 0.41
C ILE A 166 3.82 -1.30 0.77
N VAL A 167 3.26 -0.37 1.53
CA VAL A 167 1.83 -0.24 1.80
C VAL A 167 1.19 0.63 0.72
N LEU A 168 0.03 0.21 0.23
CA LEU A 168 -0.84 0.99 -0.63
C LEU A 168 -2.14 1.30 0.12
N SER A 169 -2.51 2.58 0.16
CA SER A 169 -3.80 3.05 0.65
C SER A 169 -4.57 3.73 -0.48
N VAL A 170 -5.86 3.43 -0.59
CA VAL A 170 -6.82 4.14 -1.45
C VAL A 170 -8.03 4.52 -0.62
N CYS A 171 -8.50 5.76 -0.74
CA CYS A 171 -9.74 6.19 -0.12
C CYS A 171 -10.55 7.07 -1.07
N GLY A 172 -11.87 6.99 -1.00
CA GLY A 172 -12.74 7.59 -1.99
C GLY A 172 -14.19 7.22 -1.77
N ASP A 173 -15.06 7.82 -2.56
CA ASP A 173 -16.47 7.47 -2.58
C ASP A 173 -16.70 6.42 -3.68
N GLN A 174 -17.44 5.36 -3.37
CA GLN A 174 -17.80 4.27 -4.28
C GLN A 174 -16.61 3.49 -4.86
N ILE A 175 -15.58 3.23 -4.04
CA ILE A 175 -14.51 2.32 -4.45
C ILE A 175 -15.07 0.89 -4.45
N PRO A 176 -14.81 0.07 -5.49
CA PRO A 176 -15.24 -1.32 -5.47
C PRO A 176 -14.68 -2.06 -4.25
N ASN A 177 -15.52 -2.85 -3.58
CA ASN A 177 -15.15 -3.61 -2.37
C ASN A 177 -13.84 -4.42 -2.52
N THR A 178 -13.49 -4.83 -3.75
CA THR A 178 -12.23 -5.50 -4.06
C THR A 178 -11.50 -4.76 -5.20
N PRO A 179 -10.68 -3.75 -4.89
CA PRO A 179 -9.91 -3.05 -5.91
C PRO A 179 -8.96 -4.02 -6.63
N SER A 180 -8.75 -3.81 -7.93
CA SER A 180 -7.82 -4.64 -8.71
C SER A 180 -6.50 -3.91 -8.93
N LEU A 181 -5.40 -4.58 -8.64
CA LEU A 181 -4.06 -4.09 -8.98
C LEU A 181 -3.65 -4.59 -10.36
N ILE A 182 -3.34 -3.64 -11.25
CA ILE A 182 -2.85 -3.93 -12.59
C ILE A 182 -1.40 -3.43 -12.66
N LYS A 183 -0.45 -4.37 -12.78
CA LYS A 183 0.94 -4.05 -13.02
C LYS A 183 1.14 -3.80 -14.51
N ILE A 184 1.58 -2.60 -14.87
CA ILE A 184 1.85 -2.23 -16.27
C ILE A 184 3.36 -1.96 -16.41
N PRO A 185 4.09 -2.74 -17.21
CA PRO A 185 5.48 -2.43 -17.53
C PRO A 185 5.61 -1.04 -18.16
N LEU A 186 6.60 -0.27 -17.72
CA LEU A 186 6.85 1.08 -18.25
C LEU A 186 7.04 1.07 -19.78
N SER A 187 7.64 0.01 -20.31
CA SER A 187 7.83 -0.18 -21.76
C SER A 187 6.52 -0.27 -22.56
N LEU A 188 5.41 -0.71 -21.95
CA LEU A 188 4.09 -0.69 -22.59
C LEU A 188 3.51 0.72 -22.58
N ILE A 189 3.69 1.45 -21.48
CA ILE A 189 3.22 2.84 -21.36
C ILE A 189 3.94 3.73 -22.37
N THR A 190 5.28 3.63 -22.47
CA THR A 190 6.04 4.46 -23.41
C THR A 190 5.68 4.17 -24.86
N LYS A 191 5.43 2.90 -25.22
CA LYS A 191 4.93 2.51 -26.56
C LYS A 191 3.54 3.07 -26.89
N PHE A 192 2.69 3.27 -25.89
CA PHE A 192 1.35 3.84 -26.11
C PHE A 192 1.41 5.33 -26.47
N PHE A 193 2.42 6.05 -25.95
CA PHE A 193 2.59 7.50 -26.18
C PHE A 193 3.58 7.85 -27.30
N SER A 194 4.26 6.86 -27.90
CA SER A 194 5.18 7.03 -29.03
C SER A 194 4.48 6.85 -30.37
#